data_AF-X0VFP7-F1
#
_entry.id   AF-X0VFP7-F1
#
_cell.length_a   1.000
_cell.length_b   1.000
_cell.length_c   1.000
_cell.angle_alpha   90.00
_cell.angle_beta   90.00
_cell.angle_gamma   90.00
#
_symmetry.space_group_name_H-M   'P 1'
#
loop_
_entity.id
_entity.type
_entity.pdbx_description
1 polymer ?
#
loop_
_entity_poly.entity_id
_entity_poly.type
_entity_poly.pdbx_seq_one_letter_code
_entity_poly.pdbx_strand_id
1 'polypeptide(L)'
;MAIDSQAKKLMSRWESLKLERSTTENAWQEIADNELGRRNFTSRRTPGETRMARIYDGTSKVAGEDLAGAIHSLMTSPSGPWFELRFERPELNEMQLAMRWLDAVEKRLQAALARPEANFNAQMSETYIDLVYFGTCGMFIDDNPAQGTLFSARPLSEIYVSENSAGRIDTVFLHFSFTARQAVQEFGKRDKRAMRNVENGRTEERAEYLHAIMPNEDYREGYFGDRGKKWSS
;
A
#
# COMPACT_ATOMS: atom_id res chain seq x y z
N MET A 1 -14.74 -26.30 -10.99
CA MET A 1 -13.64 -25.33 -11.23
C MET A 1 -12.48 -25.77 -10.36
N ALA A 2 -11.46 -26.40 -10.96
CA ALA A 2 -10.23 -26.69 -10.23
C ALA A 2 -9.60 -25.34 -9.89
N ILE A 3 -9.53 -25.00 -8.60
CA ILE A 3 -8.66 -23.92 -8.15
C ILE A 3 -7.25 -24.31 -8.62
N ASP A 4 -6.64 -23.43 -9.42
CA ASP A 4 -5.29 -23.58 -9.95
C ASP A 4 -4.33 -24.03 -8.83
N SER A 5 -3.44 -24.97 -9.13
CA SER A 5 -2.47 -25.49 -8.16
C SER A 5 -1.66 -24.36 -7.52
N GLN A 6 -1.35 -23.32 -8.30
CA GLN A 6 -0.66 -22.13 -7.81
C GLN A 6 -1.52 -21.31 -6.84
N ALA A 7 -2.79 -21.07 -7.16
CA ALA A 7 -3.70 -20.32 -6.29
C ALA A 7 -3.87 -21.00 -4.92
N LYS A 8 -3.93 -22.34 -4.89
CA LYS A 8 -3.99 -23.09 -3.61
C LYS A 8 -2.74 -22.89 -2.77
N LYS A 9 -1.55 -22.89 -3.38
CA LYS A 9 -0.28 -22.65 -2.67
C LYS A 9 -0.23 -21.25 -2.09
N LEU A 10 -0.61 -20.23 -2.87
CA LEU A 10 -0.64 -18.84 -2.43
C LEU A 10 -1.63 -18.63 -1.27
N MET A 11 -2.84 -19.20 -1.37
CA MET A 11 -3.82 -19.18 -0.29
C MET A 11 -3.27 -19.82 0.99
N SER A 12 -2.67 -21.01 0.90
CA SER A 12 -2.10 -21.70 2.06
C SER A 12 -0.98 -20.90 2.73
N ARG A 13 -0.12 -20.25 1.94
CA ARG A 13 0.95 -19.38 2.46
C ARG A 13 0.37 -18.16 3.17
N TRP A 14 -0.62 -17.49 2.56
CA TRP A 14 -1.31 -16.35 3.17
C TRP A 14 -2.03 -16.74 4.48
N GLU A 15 -2.73 -17.88 4.51
CA GLU A 15 -3.41 -18.38 5.72
C GLU A 15 -2.42 -18.62 6.88
N SER A 16 -1.22 -19.10 6.57
CA SER A 16 -0.16 -19.30 7.56
C SER A 16 0.34 -17.97 8.12
N LEU A 17 0.60 -16.98 7.27
CA LEU A 17 0.98 -15.62 7.69
C LEU A 17 -0.13 -14.95 8.52
N LYS A 18 -1.38 -15.16 8.14
CA LYS A 18 -2.54 -14.64 8.90
C LYS A 18 -2.64 -15.26 10.29
N LEU A 19 -2.36 -16.55 10.42
CA LEU A 19 -2.37 -17.24 11.71
C LEU A 19 -1.26 -16.71 12.62
N GLU A 20 -0.05 -16.55 12.09
CA GLU A 20 1.10 -16.00 12.82
C GLU A 20 0.83 -14.58 13.32
N ARG A 21 0.22 -13.73 12.46
CA ARG A 21 -0.10 -12.33 12.79
C ARG A 21 -1.26 -12.17 13.78
N SER A 22 -2.06 -13.21 14.02
CA SER A 22 -3.30 -13.12 14.80
C SER A 22 -3.12 -12.60 16.23
N THR A 23 -2.00 -12.92 16.88
CA THR A 23 -1.67 -12.43 18.22
C THR A 23 -1.36 -10.93 18.20
N THR A 24 -0.57 -10.48 17.23
CA THR A 24 -0.23 -9.07 17.02
C THR A 24 -1.46 -8.25 16.61
N GLU A 25 -2.37 -8.80 15.81
CA GLU A 25 -3.63 -8.13 15.45
C GLU A 25 -4.50 -7.79 16.65
N ASN A 26 -4.50 -8.61 17.70
CA ASN A 26 -5.22 -8.29 18.94
C ASN A 26 -4.60 -7.06 19.63
N ALA A 27 -3.27 -6.99 19.74
CA ALA A 27 -2.58 -5.83 20.30
C ALA A 27 -2.84 -4.57 19.46
N TRP A 28 -2.78 -4.68 18.14
CA TRP A 28 -3.12 -3.56 17.25
C TRP A 28 -4.59 -3.12 17.37
N GLN A 29 -5.52 -4.05 17.58
CA GLN A 29 -6.92 -3.69 17.83
C GLN A 29 -7.08 -2.94 19.15
N GLU A 30 -6.36 -3.33 20.21
CA GLU A 30 -6.37 -2.59 21.49
C GLU A 30 -5.84 -1.17 21.31
N ILE A 31 -4.73 -0.98 20.58
CA ILE A 31 -4.20 0.35 20.26
C ILE A 31 -5.23 1.16 19.44
N ALA A 32 -5.81 0.54 18.40
CA ALA A 32 -6.78 1.21 17.54
C ALA A 32 -8.05 1.64 18.32
N ASP A 33 -8.49 0.83 19.27
CA ASP A 33 -9.68 1.11 20.07
C ASP A 33 -9.48 2.21 21.11
N ASN A 34 -8.31 2.22 21.76
CA ASN A 34 -8.03 3.14 22.87
C ASN A 34 -7.41 4.47 22.42
N GLU A 35 -6.67 4.49 21.30
CA GLU A 35 -5.85 5.64 20.91
C GLU A 35 -6.35 6.34 19.65
N LEU A 36 -6.69 5.58 18.60
CA LEU A 36 -6.95 6.15 17.29
C LEU A 36 -8.46 6.29 16.99
N GLY A 37 -9.27 5.32 17.43
CA GLY A 37 -10.72 5.24 17.19
C GLY A 37 -11.08 5.01 15.72
N ARG A 38 -10.10 4.87 14.84
CA ARG A 38 -10.20 4.49 13.43
C ARG A 38 -9.16 3.38 13.20
N ARG A 39 -9.43 2.46 12.25
CA ARG A 39 -8.77 1.15 12.01
C ARG A 39 -9.41 -0.01 12.77
N ASN A 40 -9.45 -1.16 12.09
CA ASN A 40 -9.93 -2.43 12.66
C ASN A 40 -9.06 -3.55 12.09
N PHE A 41 -8.71 -4.50 12.96
CA PHE A 41 -7.91 -5.68 12.64
C PHE A 41 -8.76 -6.94 12.85
N THR A 42 -9.27 -7.12 14.07
CA THR A 42 -10.03 -8.32 14.45
C THR A 42 -11.54 -8.10 14.50
N SER A 43 -11.98 -6.86 14.73
CA SER A 43 -13.40 -6.53 14.84
C SER A 43 -14.02 -6.13 13.49
N ARG A 44 -15.16 -6.74 13.14
CA ARG A 44 -16.03 -6.25 12.05
C ARG A 44 -17.11 -5.38 12.67
N ARG A 45 -16.86 -4.06 12.71
CA ARG A 45 -17.83 -3.08 13.24
C ARG A 45 -19.00 -2.89 12.29
N THR A 46 -20.18 -2.67 12.86
CA THR A 46 -21.41 -2.46 12.08
C THR A 46 -21.47 -1.00 11.62
N PRO A 47 -21.96 -0.70 10.40
CA PRO A 47 -22.18 0.69 9.98
C PRO A 47 -23.05 1.44 11.00
N GLY A 48 -22.58 2.60 11.46
CA GLY A 48 -23.26 3.44 12.46
C GLY A 48 -22.77 3.25 13.90
N GLU A 49 -21.88 2.30 14.17
CA GLU A 49 -21.30 2.09 15.49
C GLU A 49 -20.34 3.23 15.89
N THR A 50 -20.42 3.67 17.16
CA THR A 50 -19.59 4.75 17.69
C THR A 50 -18.10 4.37 17.69
N ARG A 51 -17.29 5.17 16.99
CA ARG A 51 -15.88 4.86 16.73
C ARG A 51 -14.95 5.07 17.94
N MET A 52 -15.24 6.06 18.78
CA MET A 52 -14.36 6.52 19.89
C MET A 52 -14.91 6.16 21.28
N ALA A 53 -15.73 5.11 21.39
CA ALA A 53 -16.39 4.76 22.65
C ALA A 53 -15.43 4.35 23.79
N ARG A 54 -14.19 3.96 23.46
CA ARG A 54 -13.15 3.50 24.40
C ARG A 54 -12.05 4.55 24.66
N ILE A 55 -12.11 5.70 23.98
CA ILE A 55 -11.14 6.77 24.16
C ILE A 55 -11.64 7.68 25.27
N TYR A 56 -11.07 7.54 26.47
CA TYR A 56 -11.41 8.38 27.62
C TYR A 56 -10.48 9.57 27.78
N ASP A 57 -9.24 9.44 27.30
CA ASP A 57 -8.22 10.49 27.28
C ASP A 57 -7.71 10.71 25.85
N GLY A 58 -7.55 11.97 25.46
CA GLY A 58 -7.12 12.35 24.12
C GLY A 58 -5.61 12.57 23.98
N THR A 59 -4.85 12.54 25.08
CA THR A 59 -3.42 12.90 25.06
C THR A 59 -2.62 12.03 24.09
N SER A 60 -2.80 10.71 24.13
CA SER A 60 -2.08 9.79 23.25
C SER A 60 -2.44 10.01 21.78
N LYS A 61 -3.73 10.21 21.49
CA LYS A 61 -4.19 10.53 20.14
C LYS A 61 -3.50 11.78 19.57
N VAL A 62 -3.52 12.87 20.34
CA VAL A 62 -2.91 14.15 19.94
C VAL A 62 -1.40 13.97 19.76
N ALA A 63 -0.72 13.33 20.71
CA ALA A 63 0.71 13.09 20.63
C ALA A 63 1.10 12.23 19.41
N GLY A 64 0.31 11.21 19.08
CA GLY A 64 0.55 10.37 17.90
C GLY A 64 0.29 11.11 16.58
N GLU A 65 -0.76 11.94 16.51
CA GLU A 65 -1.03 12.79 15.34
C GLU A 65 0.07 13.87 15.16
N ASP A 66 0.53 14.49 16.25
CA ASP A 66 1.65 15.45 16.24
C ASP A 66 2.95 14.79 15.78
N LEU A 67 3.25 13.58 16.29
CA LEU A 67 4.44 12.83 15.87
C LEU A 67 4.37 12.47 14.38
N ALA A 68 3.23 11.98 13.89
CA ALA A 68 3.04 11.67 12.48
C ALA A 68 3.19 12.93 11.60
N GLY A 69 2.64 14.06 12.05
CA GLY A 69 2.79 15.37 11.37
C GLY A 69 4.23 15.88 11.36
N ALA A 70 4.98 15.67 12.45
CA ALA A 70 6.39 15.99 12.54
C ALA A 70 7.23 15.14 11.57
N ILE A 71 6.99 13.83 11.53
CA ILE A 71 7.66 12.93 10.57
C ILE A 71 7.37 13.36 9.14
N HIS A 72 6.10 13.65 8.80
CA HIS A 72 5.72 14.09 7.47
C HIS A 72 6.45 15.39 7.09
N SER A 73 6.52 16.35 8.02
CA SER A 73 7.19 17.64 7.80
C SER A 73 8.71 17.51 7.64
N LEU A 74 9.34 16.53 8.29
CA LEU A 74 10.79 16.32 8.26
C LEU A 74 11.25 15.42 7.11
N MET A 75 10.46 14.40 6.74
CA MET A 75 10.85 13.38 5.78
C MET A 75 10.37 13.66 4.36
N THR A 76 9.11 14.09 4.22
CA THR A 76 8.45 14.26 2.91
C THR A 76 7.61 15.53 2.90
N SER A 77 8.24 16.65 3.27
CA SER A 77 7.54 17.94 3.40
C SER A 77 6.88 18.36 2.10
N PRO A 78 5.60 18.80 2.11
CA PRO A 78 4.99 19.40 0.93
C PRO A 78 5.54 20.80 0.62
N SER A 79 6.25 21.42 1.57
CA SER A 79 6.69 22.82 1.50
C SER A 79 7.97 23.02 0.68
N GLY A 80 8.73 21.95 0.41
CA GLY A 80 10.00 22.05 -0.29
C GLY A 80 10.56 20.69 -0.70
N PRO A 81 11.61 20.67 -1.54
CA PRO A 81 12.23 19.43 -1.99
C PRO A 81 12.93 18.72 -0.82
N TRP A 82 12.71 17.41 -0.73
CA TRP A 82 13.24 16.54 0.32
C TRP A 82 14.13 15.40 -0.23
N PHE A 83 14.44 15.43 -1.53
CA PHE A 83 15.40 14.53 -2.16
C PHE A 83 16.22 15.25 -3.22
N GLU A 84 17.40 14.71 -3.49
CA GLU A 84 18.29 15.08 -4.61
C GLU A 84 18.72 13.80 -5.36
N LEU A 85 19.01 13.95 -6.64
CA LEU A 85 19.52 12.90 -7.51
C LEU A 85 21.00 13.14 -7.78
N ARG A 86 21.78 12.06 -7.80
CA ARG A 86 23.19 12.06 -8.19
C ARG A 86 23.46 10.89 -9.11
N PHE A 87 24.42 11.05 -10.01
CA PHE A 87 24.93 9.92 -10.77
C PHE A 87 25.79 9.02 -9.89
N GLU A 88 25.64 7.71 -10.04
CA GLU A 88 26.55 6.73 -9.41
C GLU A 88 27.99 6.89 -9.90
N ARG A 89 28.16 7.32 -11.16
CA ARG A 89 29.46 7.64 -11.76
C ARG A 89 29.90 9.04 -11.37
N PRO A 90 30.96 9.21 -10.54
CA PRO A 90 31.36 10.51 -10.01
C PRO A 90 31.67 11.55 -11.09
N GLU A 91 32.24 11.13 -12.23
CA GLU A 91 32.68 12.01 -13.31
C GLU A 91 31.51 12.79 -13.94
N LEU A 92 30.32 12.20 -13.97
CA LEU A 92 29.13 12.85 -14.49
C LEU A 92 28.63 13.97 -13.56
N ASN A 93 28.90 13.88 -12.25
CA ASN A 93 28.50 14.92 -11.30
C ASN A 93 29.36 16.19 -11.42
N GLU A 94 30.54 16.10 -12.05
CA GLU A 94 31.40 17.26 -12.36
C GLU A 94 30.99 17.96 -13.66
N MET A 95 30.20 17.29 -14.51
CA MET A 95 29.75 17.83 -15.78
C MET A 95 28.51 18.71 -15.60
N GLN A 96 28.65 20.02 -15.82
CA GLN A 96 27.54 20.97 -15.67
C GLN A 96 26.29 20.59 -16.50
N LEU A 97 26.46 20.08 -17.72
CA LEU A 97 25.34 19.68 -18.57
C LEU A 97 24.57 18.48 -17.99
N ALA A 98 25.27 17.51 -17.41
CA ALA A 98 24.66 16.34 -16.79
C ALA A 98 23.89 16.74 -15.51
N MET A 99 24.48 17.61 -14.68
CA MET A 99 23.80 18.13 -13.49
C MET A 99 22.57 18.99 -13.82
N ARG A 100 22.62 19.81 -14.88
CA ARG A 100 21.43 20.55 -15.35
C ARG A 100 20.31 19.61 -15.80
N TRP A 101 20.66 18.47 -16.39
CA TRP A 101 19.66 17.46 -16.75
C TRP A 101 19.05 16.81 -15.49
N LEU A 102 19.85 16.46 -14.49
CA LEU A 102 19.35 15.93 -13.22
C LEU A 102 18.41 16.92 -12.50
N ASP A 103 18.77 18.21 -12.42
CA ASP A 103 17.91 19.25 -11.84
C ASP A 103 16.55 19.33 -12.57
N ALA A 104 16.55 19.19 -13.90
CA ALA A 104 15.31 19.12 -14.68
C ALA A 104 14.48 17.86 -14.37
N VAL A 105 15.13 16.72 -14.12
CA VAL A 105 14.46 15.47 -13.73
C VAL A 105 13.90 15.56 -12.31
N GLU A 106 14.67 16.07 -11.36
CA GLU A 106 14.23 16.31 -9.98
C GLU A 106 12.99 17.20 -9.93
N LYS A 107 13.00 18.33 -10.66
CA LYS A 107 11.85 19.23 -10.75
C LYS A 107 10.61 18.53 -11.31
N ARG A 108 10.79 17.61 -12.27
CA ARG A 108 9.67 16.82 -12.82
C ARG A 108 9.13 15.80 -11.82
N LEU A 109 10.00 15.12 -11.07
CA LEU A 109 9.59 14.19 -10.02
C LEU A 109 8.88 14.92 -8.87
N GLN A 110 9.45 16.03 -8.40
CA GLN A 110 8.83 16.89 -7.39
C GLN A 110 7.46 17.38 -7.85
N ALA A 111 7.36 17.85 -9.11
CA ALA A 111 6.07 18.24 -9.67
C ALA A 111 5.09 17.07 -9.72
N ALA A 112 5.51 15.87 -10.15
CA ALA A 112 4.65 14.69 -10.22
C ALA A 112 4.10 14.29 -8.85
N LEU A 113 4.91 14.34 -7.79
CA LEU A 113 4.49 14.04 -6.42
C LEU A 113 3.59 15.13 -5.83
N ALA A 114 3.83 16.40 -6.16
CA ALA A 114 3.05 17.53 -5.68
C ALA A 114 1.68 17.67 -6.38
N ARG A 115 1.43 16.92 -7.46
CA ARG A 115 0.15 16.97 -8.19
C ARG A 115 -0.99 16.51 -7.29
N PRO A 116 -2.11 17.27 -7.22
CA PRO A 116 -3.29 16.85 -6.47
C PRO A 116 -3.82 15.49 -6.90
N GLU A 117 -3.74 15.16 -8.19
CA GLU A 117 -4.24 13.89 -8.74
C GLU A 117 -3.41 12.68 -8.28
N ALA A 118 -2.13 12.88 -7.95
CA ALA A 118 -1.29 11.81 -7.41
C ALA A 118 -1.68 11.45 -5.98
N ASN A 119 -2.27 12.41 -5.25
CA ASN A 119 -2.72 12.25 -3.87
C ASN A 119 -1.60 11.90 -2.86
N PHE A 120 -0.33 12.12 -3.21
CA PHE A 120 0.82 11.70 -2.42
C PHE A 120 0.79 12.17 -0.96
N ASN A 121 0.67 13.48 -0.73
CA ASN A 121 0.76 14.06 0.62
C ASN A 121 -0.32 13.51 1.58
N ALA A 122 -1.57 13.37 1.10
CA ALA A 122 -2.64 12.84 1.93
C ALA A 122 -2.39 11.38 2.30
N GLN A 123 -1.90 10.57 1.34
CA GLN A 123 -1.62 9.16 1.58
C GLN A 123 -0.37 8.93 2.43
N MET A 124 0.66 9.75 2.27
CA MET A 124 1.82 9.72 3.16
C MET A 124 1.45 10.07 4.59
N SER A 125 0.59 11.06 4.81
CA SER A 125 0.10 11.39 6.15
C SER A 125 -0.62 10.20 6.81
N GLU A 126 -1.47 9.48 6.08
CA GLU A 126 -2.14 8.28 6.59
C GLU A 126 -1.15 7.12 6.82
N THR A 127 -0.13 7.00 5.97
CA THR A 127 0.93 5.99 6.10
C THR A 127 1.76 6.22 7.37
N TYR A 128 2.12 7.47 7.68
CA TYR A 128 2.85 7.79 8.91
C TYR A 128 2.02 7.60 10.19
N ILE A 129 0.70 7.79 10.13
CA ILE A 129 -0.18 7.43 11.25
C ILE A 129 -0.05 5.94 11.54
N ASP A 130 -0.19 5.08 10.53
CA ASP A 130 -0.08 3.63 10.72
C ASP A 130 1.33 3.23 11.20
N LEU A 131 2.38 3.93 10.74
CA LEU A 131 3.75 3.73 11.23
C LEU A 131 3.88 4.06 12.72
N VAL A 132 3.34 5.20 13.17
CA VAL A 132 3.44 5.66 14.56
C VAL A 132 2.69 4.72 15.51
N TYR A 133 1.48 4.29 15.15
CA TYR A 133 0.65 3.49 16.05
C TYR A 133 0.95 1.99 16.00
N PHE A 134 1.32 1.45 14.84
CA PHE A 134 1.45 0.00 14.66
C PHE A 134 2.86 -0.46 14.30
N GLY A 135 3.78 0.48 14.04
CA GLY A 135 5.17 0.18 13.67
C GLY A 135 5.35 -0.35 12.24
N THR A 136 4.27 -0.62 11.52
CA THR A 136 4.28 -1.09 10.14
C THR A 136 3.23 -0.33 9.33
N CYS A 137 3.59 0.07 8.13
CA CYS A 137 2.71 0.78 7.21
C CYS A 137 3.02 0.34 5.77
N GLY A 138 2.08 0.54 4.86
CA GLY A 138 2.32 0.30 3.45
C GLY A 138 1.53 1.24 2.57
N MET A 139 2.18 1.64 1.48
CA MET A 139 1.59 2.47 0.44
C MET A 139 1.67 1.70 -0.87
N PHE A 140 0.52 1.59 -1.53
CA PHE A 140 0.43 1.08 -2.88
C PHE A 140 0.63 2.24 -3.86
N ILE A 141 1.47 2.02 -4.86
CA ILE A 141 1.76 2.97 -5.92
C ILE A 141 1.28 2.34 -7.22
N ASP A 142 0.33 3.00 -7.87
CA ASP A 142 -0.30 2.54 -9.10
C ASP A 142 -0.13 3.58 -10.21
N ASP A 143 -0.33 3.16 -11.45
CA ASP A 143 -0.32 4.05 -12.61
C ASP A 143 -1.77 4.29 -13.07
N ASN A 144 -2.23 5.54 -12.98
CA ASN A 144 -3.46 5.97 -13.61
C ASN A 144 -3.14 6.46 -15.04
N PRO A 145 -3.63 5.77 -16.10
CA PRO A 145 -3.32 6.14 -17.49
C PRO A 145 -3.68 7.57 -17.87
N ALA A 146 -4.64 8.20 -17.17
CA ALA A 146 -5.07 9.56 -17.42
C ALA A 146 -4.37 10.61 -16.55
N GLN A 147 -3.87 10.24 -15.36
CA GLN A 147 -3.45 11.17 -14.32
C GLN A 147 -1.99 11.00 -13.86
N GLY A 148 -1.32 9.93 -14.30
CA GLY A 148 0.03 9.58 -13.86
C GLY A 148 0.02 8.69 -12.63
N THR A 149 1.03 8.79 -11.78
CA THR A 149 1.17 7.95 -10.58
C THR A 149 0.10 8.28 -9.55
N LEU A 150 -0.56 7.26 -9.00
CA LEU A 150 -1.53 7.35 -7.92
C LEU A 150 -0.97 6.66 -6.68
N PHE A 151 -1.02 7.36 -5.56
CA PHE A 151 -0.63 6.79 -4.27
C PHE A 151 -1.89 6.39 -3.50
N SER A 152 -1.82 5.29 -2.74
CA SER A 152 -2.87 4.84 -1.84
C SER A 152 -2.24 4.18 -0.60
N ALA A 153 -2.41 4.80 0.57
CA ALA A 153 -2.15 4.15 1.84
C ALA A 153 -3.07 2.93 1.96
N ARG A 154 -2.51 1.78 2.30
CA ARG A 154 -3.27 0.56 2.54
C ARG A 154 -3.36 0.32 4.04
N PRO A 155 -4.57 0.05 4.57
CA PRO A 155 -4.70 -0.32 5.98
C PRO A 155 -3.81 -1.52 6.28
N LEU A 156 -3.05 -1.48 7.38
CA LEU A 156 -2.17 -2.57 7.78
C LEU A 156 -2.91 -3.92 7.92
N SER A 157 -4.20 -3.90 8.28
CA SER A 157 -5.02 -5.12 8.34
C SER A 157 -5.12 -5.86 7.01
N GLU A 158 -4.90 -5.18 5.88
CA GLU A 158 -4.89 -5.77 4.53
C GLU A 158 -3.51 -6.31 4.12
N ILE A 159 -2.42 -5.91 4.79
CA ILE A 159 -1.04 -6.15 4.33
C ILE A 159 -0.34 -7.25 5.14
N TYR A 160 0.00 -8.36 4.50
CA TYR A 160 0.77 -9.44 5.11
C TYR A 160 2.13 -9.53 4.43
N VAL A 161 3.21 -9.54 5.21
CA VAL A 161 4.58 -9.56 4.69
C VAL A 161 5.30 -10.83 5.09
N SER A 162 6.28 -11.23 4.29
CA SER A 162 7.21 -12.31 4.59
C SER A 162 8.61 -11.89 4.20
N GLU A 163 9.56 -12.26 5.04
CA GLU A 163 10.98 -11.96 4.86
C GLU A 163 11.72 -13.14 4.23
N ASN A 164 12.79 -12.82 3.50
CA ASN A 164 13.76 -13.82 3.07
C ASN A 164 14.79 -14.12 4.17
N SER A 165 15.72 -15.02 3.89
CA SER A 165 16.76 -15.44 4.86
C SER A 165 17.70 -14.32 5.33
N ALA A 166 17.70 -13.16 4.67
CA ALA A 166 18.47 -11.99 5.06
C ALA A 166 17.66 -10.98 5.89
N GLY A 167 16.43 -11.32 6.28
CA GLY A 167 15.53 -10.43 7.02
C GLY A 167 14.98 -9.28 6.16
N ARG A 168 15.00 -9.41 4.83
CA ARG A 168 14.41 -8.42 3.93
C ARG A 168 13.05 -8.90 3.46
N ILE A 169 12.05 -8.03 3.54
CA ILE A 169 10.73 -8.30 2.96
C ILE A 169 10.90 -8.50 1.45
N ASP A 170 10.48 -9.69 0.98
CA ASP A 170 10.49 -10.03 -0.44
C ASP A 170 9.10 -10.45 -0.93
N THR A 171 8.17 -10.74 -0.01
CA THR A 171 6.85 -11.20 -0.34
C THR A 171 5.82 -10.36 0.41
N VAL A 172 4.82 -9.87 -0.31
CA VAL A 172 3.69 -9.11 0.23
C VAL A 172 2.39 -9.69 -0.29
N PHE A 173 1.44 -9.96 0.60
CA PHE A 173 0.06 -10.26 0.24
C PHE A 173 -0.83 -9.10 0.65
N LEU A 174 -1.71 -8.66 -0.25
CA LEU A 174 -2.76 -7.69 0.00
C LEU A 174 -4.11 -8.41 -0.03
N HIS A 175 -4.80 -8.45 1.11
CA HIS A 175 -6.16 -8.98 1.23
C HIS A 175 -7.14 -7.83 1.40
N PHE A 176 -8.00 -7.63 0.41
CA PHE A 176 -8.94 -6.52 0.38
C PHE A 176 -10.29 -6.95 -0.18
N SER A 177 -11.29 -6.08 -0.08
CA SER A 177 -12.61 -6.36 -0.65
C SER A 177 -13.06 -5.27 -1.61
N PHE A 178 -13.57 -5.68 -2.75
CA PHE A 178 -14.19 -4.82 -3.74
C PHE A 178 -15.66 -5.13 -3.89
N THR A 179 -16.45 -4.10 -4.17
CA THR A 179 -17.81 -4.29 -4.72
C THR A 179 -17.70 -4.84 -6.14
N ALA A 180 -18.76 -5.48 -6.63
CA ALA A 180 -18.82 -5.97 -8.00
C ALA A 180 -18.50 -4.87 -9.01
N ARG A 181 -18.97 -3.63 -8.77
CA ARG A 181 -18.61 -2.47 -9.59
C ARG A 181 -17.10 -2.18 -9.59
N GLN A 182 -16.47 -2.12 -8.43
CA GLN A 182 -15.03 -1.85 -8.30
C GLN A 182 -14.19 -2.94 -8.95
N ALA A 183 -14.55 -4.21 -8.74
CA ALA A 183 -13.86 -5.34 -9.34
C ALA A 183 -13.98 -5.35 -10.87
N VAL A 184 -15.11 -4.94 -11.43
CA VAL A 184 -15.25 -4.76 -12.90
C VAL A 184 -14.39 -3.60 -13.40
N GLN A 185 -14.28 -2.50 -12.65
CA GLN A 185 -13.41 -1.38 -13.04
C GLN A 185 -11.93 -1.81 -13.09
N GLU A 186 -11.49 -2.60 -12.11
CA GLU A 186 -10.11 -3.06 -11.98
C GLU A 186 -9.77 -4.22 -12.94
N PHE A 187 -10.56 -5.29 -12.88
CA PHE A 187 -10.25 -6.54 -13.56
C PHE A 187 -10.96 -6.70 -14.90
N GLY A 188 -12.01 -5.92 -15.15
CA GLY A 188 -12.84 -6.00 -16.35
C GLY A 188 -13.40 -7.41 -16.56
N LYS A 189 -13.29 -7.91 -17.80
CA LYS A 189 -13.79 -9.23 -18.19
C LYS A 189 -13.05 -10.40 -17.52
N ARG A 190 -11.91 -10.16 -16.86
CA ARG A 190 -11.14 -11.19 -16.15
C ARG A 190 -11.93 -11.70 -14.94
N ASP A 191 -12.68 -10.83 -14.26
CA ASP A 191 -13.57 -11.21 -13.18
C ASP A 191 -15.01 -11.42 -13.68
N LYS A 192 -15.27 -12.63 -14.17
CA LYS A 192 -16.60 -13.04 -14.65
C LYS A 192 -17.67 -13.02 -13.55
N ARG A 193 -17.29 -13.20 -12.28
CA ARG A 193 -18.23 -13.19 -11.15
C ARG A 193 -18.70 -11.76 -10.90
N ALA A 194 -17.78 -10.81 -10.84
CA ALA A 194 -18.11 -9.40 -10.67
C ALA A 194 -18.96 -8.88 -11.83
N MET A 195 -18.61 -9.22 -13.08
CA MET A 195 -19.40 -8.89 -14.27
C MET A 195 -20.85 -9.39 -14.16
N ARG A 196 -21.03 -10.68 -13.84
CA ARG A 196 -22.37 -11.25 -13.66
C ARG A 196 -23.14 -10.57 -12.54
N ASN A 197 -22.48 -10.17 -11.45
CA ASN A 197 -23.14 -9.45 -10.36
C ASN A 197 -23.63 -8.07 -10.82
N VAL A 198 -22.80 -7.33 -11.55
CA VAL A 198 -23.18 -6.04 -12.14
C VAL A 198 -24.33 -6.19 -13.13
N GLU A 199 -24.29 -7.17 -14.04
CA GLU A 199 -25.35 -7.44 -15.02
C GLU A 199 -26.70 -7.79 -14.36
N ASN A 200 -26.68 -8.44 -13.20
CA ASN A 200 -27.87 -8.75 -12.42
C ASN A 200 -28.29 -7.62 -11.46
N GLY A 201 -27.73 -6.41 -11.61
CA GLY A 201 -28.05 -5.25 -10.76
C GLY A 201 -27.47 -5.29 -9.34
N ARG A 202 -26.60 -6.26 -9.01
CA ARG A 202 -25.97 -6.43 -7.69
C ARG A 202 -24.61 -5.74 -7.63
N THR A 203 -24.58 -4.44 -7.94
CA THR A 203 -23.33 -3.67 -8.08
C THR A 203 -22.54 -3.53 -6.78
N GLU A 204 -23.23 -3.51 -5.64
CA GLU A 204 -22.64 -3.32 -4.31
C GLU A 204 -22.28 -4.64 -3.60
N GLU A 205 -22.54 -5.79 -4.23
CA GLU A 205 -22.15 -7.09 -3.66
C GLU A 205 -20.63 -7.17 -3.56
N ARG A 206 -20.10 -7.39 -2.34
CA ARG A 206 -18.66 -7.43 -2.10
C ARG A 206 -18.10 -8.84 -2.26
N ALA A 207 -16.88 -8.91 -2.79
CA ALA A 207 -16.05 -10.11 -2.79
C ALA A 207 -14.67 -9.77 -2.22
N GLU A 208 -14.03 -10.77 -1.61
CA GLU A 208 -12.66 -10.66 -1.11
C GLU A 208 -11.68 -11.08 -2.20
N TYR A 209 -10.55 -10.37 -2.27
CA TYR A 209 -9.48 -10.54 -3.24
C TYR A 209 -8.17 -10.68 -2.48
N LEU A 210 -7.28 -11.51 -3.03
CA LEU A 210 -5.92 -11.69 -2.53
C LEU A 210 -4.96 -11.39 -3.68
N HIS A 211 -4.10 -10.41 -3.48
CA HIS A 211 -3.04 -10.04 -4.42
C HIS A 211 -1.70 -10.41 -3.80
N ALA A 212 -0.88 -11.17 -4.52
CA ALA A 212 0.39 -11.69 -4.03
C ALA A 212 1.54 -11.12 -4.87
N ILE A 213 2.44 -10.39 -4.22
CA ILE A 213 3.65 -9.83 -4.81
C ILE A 213 4.83 -10.60 -4.24
N MET A 214 5.61 -11.26 -5.09
CA MET A 214 6.71 -12.14 -4.67
C MET A 214 7.81 -12.22 -5.72
N PRO A 215 9.02 -12.71 -5.38
CA PRO A 215 10.10 -12.86 -6.35
C PRO A 215 9.66 -13.73 -7.52
N ASN A 216 9.97 -13.32 -8.74
CA ASN A 216 9.69 -14.10 -9.93
C ASN A 216 10.79 -15.15 -10.15
N GLU A 217 10.47 -16.43 -9.92
CA GLU A 217 11.40 -17.55 -10.12
C GLU A 217 11.86 -17.69 -11.59
N ASP A 218 11.06 -17.21 -12.54
CA ASP A 218 11.37 -17.24 -13.97
C ASP A 218 12.09 -15.97 -14.46
N TYR A 219 12.54 -15.09 -13.55
CA TYR A 219 13.20 -13.84 -13.90
C TYR A 219 14.48 -14.06 -14.72
N ARG A 220 14.61 -13.32 -15.81
CA ARG A 220 15.80 -13.26 -16.66
C ARG A 220 16.14 -11.82 -16.99
N GLU A 221 17.35 -11.42 -16.64
CA GLU A 221 17.86 -10.09 -16.95
C GLU A 221 17.87 -9.83 -18.47
N GLY A 222 17.42 -8.65 -18.88
CA GLY A 222 17.36 -8.24 -20.30
C GLY A 222 16.20 -8.83 -21.11
N TYR A 223 15.34 -9.67 -20.53
CA TYR A 223 14.14 -10.17 -21.22
C TYR A 223 13.00 -9.14 -21.15
N PHE A 224 12.13 -9.15 -22.16
CA PHE A 224 10.89 -8.36 -22.16
C PHE A 224 9.72 -9.18 -21.61
N GLY A 225 8.66 -8.49 -21.17
CA GLY A 225 7.45 -9.12 -20.63
C GLY A 225 7.65 -9.66 -19.21
N ASP A 226 6.86 -10.65 -18.81
CA ASP A 226 6.82 -11.12 -17.41
C ASP A 226 8.14 -11.73 -16.94
N ARG A 227 8.88 -12.41 -17.83
CA ARG A 227 10.24 -12.91 -17.53
C ARG A 227 11.27 -11.80 -17.32
N GLY A 228 10.99 -10.59 -17.80
CA GLY A 228 11.81 -9.41 -17.54
C GLY A 228 11.53 -8.72 -16.21
N LYS A 229 10.44 -9.07 -15.53
CA LYS A 229 10.05 -8.47 -14.25
C LYS A 229 10.63 -9.28 -13.10
N LYS A 230 11.36 -8.62 -12.20
CA LYS A 230 11.94 -9.24 -10.99
C LYS A 230 10.88 -9.78 -10.02
N TRP A 231 9.69 -9.21 -10.07
CA TRP A 231 8.57 -9.54 -9.19
C TRP A 231 7.39 -10.08 -9.99
N SER A 232 6.77 -11.15 -9.50
CA SER A 232 5.46 -11.63 -9.96
C SER A 232 4.37 -11.02 -9.08
N SER A 233 3.23 -10.68 -9.68
CA SER A 233 2.13 -9.89 -9.12
C SER A 233 0.81 -10.37 -9.70
#